data_AF-A0A3D1HZ90-F1
#
_entry.id   AF-A0A3D1HZ90-F1
#
_cell.length_a   1.000
_cell.length_b   1.000
_cell.length_c   1.000
_cell.angle_alpha   90.00
_cell.angle_beta   90.00
_cell.angle_gamma   90.00
#
_symmetry.space_group_name_H-M   'P 1'
#
loop_
_entity.id
_entity.type
_entity.pdbx_description
1 polymer ?
#
loop_
_entity_poly.entity_id
_entity_poly.type
_entity_poly.pdbx_seq_one_letter_code
_entity_poly.pdbx_strand_id
1 'polypeptide(L)'
;MRTRKIAYIISAMCLLVLSLSACTFKSKDPVIASLGRAMSVQRYSVSGFGDSTDYGIYTFPGAKPGDSEYFKPVTAESKNELLGYIDNFENWVNVTREDDDNTLFENYHFSRADIDENDYLYISDRDGEAIGEGVYSKYDSYNVYFFDSQTTTLYYFHNNI
;
A
#
# COMPACT_ATOMS: atom_id res chain seq x y z
N MET A 1 -15.45 47.04 -0.15
CA MET A 1 -14.85 46.09 -1.13
C MET A 1 -13.85 45.10 -0.52
N ARG A 2 -13.02 45.48 0.47
CA ARG A 2 -12.00 44.59 1.07
C ARG A 2 -12.57 43.40 1.87
N THR A 3 -13.65 43.61 2.63
CA THR A 3 -14.32 42.58 3.44
C THR A 3 -15.06 41.53 2.62
N ARG A 4 -15.65 41.90 1.47
CA ARG A 4 -16.30 40.95 0.55
C ARG A 4 -15.29 39.98 -0.07
N LYS A 5 -14.09 40.44 -0.46
CA LYS A 5 -13.03 39.59 -1.01
C LYS A 5 -12.52 38.55 -0.01
N ILE A 6 -12.39 38.92 1.27
CA ILE A 6 -11.97 37.99 2.34
C ILE A 6 -13.02 36.90 2.57
N ALA A 7 -14.32 37.26 2.57
CA ALA A 7 -15.41 36.28 2.66
C ALA A 7 -15.43 35.30 1.48
N TYR A 8 -15.14 35.75 0.27
CA TYR A 8 -15.01 34.85 -0.90
C TYR A 8 -13.81 33.91 -0.80
N ILE A 9 -12.66 34.37 -0.30
CA ILE A 9 -11.48 33.52 -0.11
C ILE A 9 -11.73 32.46 0.95
N ILE A 10 -12.33 32.83 2.09
CA ILE A 10 -12.69 31.89 3.16
C ILE A 10 -13.73 30.89 2.66
N SER A 11 -14.76 31.36 1.94
CA SER A 11 -15.77 30.48 1.34
C SER A 11 -15.18 29.53 0.29
N ALA A 12 -14.25 29.99 -0.54
CA ALA A 12 -13.56 29.15 -1.53
C ALA A 12 -12.62 28.14 -0.86
N MET A 13 -11.93 28.50 0.22
CA MET A 13 -11.13 27.56 1.01
C MET A 13 -12.00 26.55 1.75
N CYS A 14 -13.12 26.96 2.35
CA CYS A 14 -14.08 26.02 2.94
C CYS A 14 -14.70 25.10 1.89
N LEU A 15 -15.00 25.60 0.68
CA LEU A 15 -15.48 24.78 -0.44
C LEU A 15 -14.40 23.83 -0.98
N LEU A 16 -13.12 24.23 -0.98
CA LEU A 16 -11.99 23.37 -1.36
C LEU A 16 -11.79 22.25 -0.33
N VAL A 17 -11.85 22.58 0.97
CA VAL A 17 -11.77 21.62 2.08
C VAL A 17 -13.00 20.71 2.13
N LEU A 18 -14.18 21.22 1.80
CA LEU A 18 -15.42 20.44 1.67
C LEU A 18 -15.48 19.64 0.36
N SER A 19 -14.83 20.06 -0.73
CA SER A 19 -14.71 19.24 -1.96
C SER A 19 -13.66 18.15 -1.83
N LEU A 20 -12.71 18.31 -0.90
CA LEU A 20 -11.85 17.26 -0.39
C LEU A 20 -12.53 16.41 0.68
N SER A 21 -13.86 16.53 0.89
CA SER A 21 -14.60 15.54 1.67
C SER A 21 -14.41 14.20 1.00
N ALA A 22 -13.48 13.45 1.60
CA ALA A 22 -12.84 12.30 1.03
C ALA A 22 -13.91 11.35 0.49
N CYS A 23 -13.80 11.01 -0.80
CA CYS A 23 -14.33 9.75 -1.29
C CYS A 23 -13.69 8.66 -0.42
N THR A 24 -14.39 8.27 0.63
CA THR A 24 -13.89 7.28 1.58
C THR A 24 -14.08 5.92 0.95
N PHE A 25 -12.98 5.31 0.51
CA PHE A 25 -12.99 4.06 -0.24
C PHE A 25 -13.09 2.88 0.71
N LYS A 26 -14.04 1.97 0.46
CA LYS A 26 -14.10 0.67 1.10
C LYS A 26 -13.40 -0.34 0.20
N SER A 27 -12.31 -0.94 0.68
CA SER A 27 -11.63 -2.00 -0.07
C SER A 27 -12.48 -3.27 -0.12
N LYS A 28 -12.38 -4.03 -1.21
CA LYS A 28 -12.90 -5.40 -1.29
C LYS A 28 -11.92 -6.42 -0.70
N ASP A 29 -10.65 -6.05 -0.60
CA ASP A 29 -9.63 -6.84 0.06
C ASP A 29 -9.95 -6.92 1.57
N PRO A 30 -10.07 -8.12 2.16
CA PRO A 30 -10.48 -8.29 3.56
C PRO A 30 -9.43 -7.75 4.55
N VAL A 31 -8.14 -7.84 4.22
CA VAL A 31 -7.05 -7.34 5.05
C VAL A 31 -7.13 -5.81 5.12
N ILE A 32 -7.21 -5.16 3.97
CA ILE A 32 -7.34 -3.70 3.89
C ILE A 32 -8.66 -3.25 4.52
N ALA A 33 -9.75 -3.99 4.30
CA ALA A 33 -11.06 -3.68 4.87
C ALA A 33 -11.10 -3.82 6.40
N SER A 34 -10.24 -4.66 6.99
CA SER A 34 -10.12 -4.80 8.45
C SER A 34 -9.65 -3.51 9.15
N LEU A 35 -8.99 -2.61 8.42
CA LEU A 35 -8.56 -1.29 8.90
C LEU A 35 -9.65 -0.21 8.82
N GLY A 36 -10.82 -0.55 8.26
CA GLY A 36 -11.94 0.38 8.08
C GLY A 36 -11.97 1.05 6.70
N ARG A 37 -12.38 2.32 6.64
CA ARG A 37 -12.49 3.07 5.38
C ARG A 37 -11.24 3.91 5.17
N ALA A 38 -10.61 3.76 4.01
CA ALA A 38 -9.47 4.58 3.62
C ALA A 38 -9.92 6.00 3.31
N MET A 39 -9.17 6.98 3.79
CA MET A 39 -9.38 8.40 3.45
C MET A 39 -8.82 8.73 2.07
N SER A 40 -7.66 8.16 1.73
CA SER A 40 -7.03 8.30 0.42
C SER A 40 -6.45 6.98 -0.03
N VAL A 41 -6.45 6.77 -1.34
CA VAL A 41 -5.91 5.56 -1.97
C VAL A 41 -5.17 5.95 -3.24
N GLN A 42 -3.93 5.50 -3.37
CA GLN A 42 -3.13 5.56 -4.58
C GLN A 42 -2.73 4.14 -4.96
N ARG A 43 -2.76 3.81 -6.25
CA ARG A 43 -2.39 2.49 -6.77
C ARG A 43 -1.65 2.64 -8.08
N TYR A 44 -0.59 1.87 -8.20
CA TYR A 44 0.28 1.84 -9.36
C TYR A 44 0.56 0.38 -9.68
N SER A 45 0.52 0.03 -10.95
CA SER A 45 0.61 -1.35 -11.40
C SER A 45 1.39 -1.40 -12.71
N VAL A 46 2.14 -2.48 -12.88
CA VAL A 46 2.59 -2.95 -14.19
C VAL A 46 2.11 -4.38 -14.34
N SER A 47 1.51 -4.70 -15.49
CA SER A 47 0.90 -6.01 -15.70
C SER A 47 1.06 -6.49 -17.14
N GLY A 48 1.10 -7.83 -17.28
CA GLY A 48 1.31 -8.54 -18.53
C GLY A 48 0.43 -9.79 -18.63
N PHE A 49 0.92 -10.85 -19.28
CA PHE A 49 0.19 -12.11 -19.48
C PHE A 49 -0.02 -12.90 -18.18
N GLY A 50 -0.91 -12.43 -17.31
CA GLY A 50 -1.20 -13.05 -16.01
C GLY A 50 -0.28 -12.56 -14.88
N ASP A 51 0.85 -11.94 -15.23
CA ASP A 51 1.80 -11.38 -14.27
C ASP A 51 1.41 -9.96 -13.88
N SER A 52 1.63 -9.62 -12.62
CA SER A 52 1.40 -8.27 -12.11
C SER A 52 2.30 -7.94 -10.94
N THR A 53 2.81 -6.72 -10.96
CA THR A 53 3.46 -6.07 -9.82
C THR A 53 2.63 -4.85 -9.46
N ASP A 54 2.06 -4.83 -8.26
CA ASP A 54 1.23 -3.72 -7.79
C ASP A 54 1.80 -3.07 -6.53
N TYR A 55 1.71 -1.74 -6.48
CA TYR A 55 2.00 -0.93 -5.32
C TYR A 55 0.79 -0.09 -4.94
N GLY A 56 0.42 -0.11 -3.66
CA GLY A 56 -0.68 0.67 -3.13
C GLY A 56 -0.29 1.47 -1.90
N ILE A 57 -0.84 2.69 -1.79
CA ILE A 57 -0.68 3.56 -0.62
C ILE A 57 -2.06 3.95 -0.14
N TYR A 58 -2.38 3.65 1.11
CA TYR A 58 -3.68 3.89 1.70
C TYR A 58 -3.52 4.63 3.02
N THR A 59 -4.26 5.72 3.22
CA THR A 59 -4.22 6.46 4.50
C THR A 59 -5.48 6.18 5.31
N PHE A 60 -5.31 5.80 6.56
CA PHE A 60 -6.38 5.45 7.49
C PHE A 60 -6.25 6.22 8.81
N PRO A 61 -6.66 7.50 8.86
CA PRO A 61 -6.62 8.27 10.09
C PRO A 61 -7.43 7.58 11.19
N GLY A 62 -6.75 7.10 12.23
CA GLY A 62 -7.37 6.42 13.37
C GLY A 62 -7.59 4.91 13.22
N ALA A 63 -7.05 4.27 12.17
CA ALA A 63 -7.00 2.82 12.12
C ALA A 63 -6.18 2.26 13.29
N LYS A 64 -6.60 1.08 13.75
CA LYS A 64 -5.95 0.32 14.81
C LYS A 64 -5.61 -1.07 14.25
N PRO A 65 -4.47 -1.23 13.58
CA PRO A 65 -4.08 -2.53 13.01
C PRO A 65 -4.04 -3.64 14.07
N GLY A 66 -3.73 -3.32 15.34
CA GLY A 66 -3.79 -4.30 16.44
C GLY A 66 -5.18 -4.86 16.78
N ASP A 67 -6.27 -4.23 16.31
CA ASP A 67 -7.64 -4.75 16.44
C ASP A 67 -8.00 -5.70 15.27
N SER A 68 -7.16 -5.78 14.24
CA SER A 68 -7.33 -6.67 13.10
C SER A 68 -6.83 -8.08 13.41
N GLU A 69 -7.49 -9.09 12.85
CA GLU A 69 -7.05 -10.49 12.96
C GLU A 69 -5.81 -10.82 12.11
N TYR A 70 -5.47 -9.95 11.15
CA TYR A 70 -4.38 -10.18 10.20
C TYR A 70 -3.04 -9.63 10.68
N PHE A 71 -3.05 -8.40 11.16
CA PHE A 71 -1.85 -7.63 11.42
C PHE A 71 -1.16 -8.02 12.72
N LYS A 72 0.16 -8.16 12.67
CA LYS A 72 0.99 -8.41 13.85
C LYS A 72 2.04 -7.29 13.99
N PRO A 73 2.44 -6.94 15.22
CA PRO A 73 3.54 -5.99 15.42
C PRO A 73 4.81 -6.46 14.71
N VAL A 74 5.56 -5.52 14.13
CA VAL A 74 6.85 -5.80 13.51
C VAL A 74 7.86 -6.21 14.59
N THR A 75 8.43 -7.40 14.43
CA THR A 75 9.58 -7.91 15.17
C THR A 75 10.84 -7.85 14.31
N ALA A 76 12.02 -7.99 14.91
CA ALA A 76 13.29 -8.08 14.17
C ALA A 76 13.30 -9.23 13.13
N GLU A 77 12.66 -10.37 13.44
CA GLU A 77 12.51 -11.49 12.52
C GLU A 77 11.62 -11.11 11.33
N SER A 78 10.42 -10.61 11.61
CA SER A 78 9.47 -10.21 10.57
C SER A 78 9.96 -9.04 9.72
N LYS A 79 10.81 -8.16 10.29
CA LYS A 79 11.49 -7.09 9.57
C LYS A 79 12.48 -7.65 8.55
N ASN A 80 13.29 -8.62 8.94
CA ASN A 80 14.21 -9.28 8.00
C ASN A 80 13.44 -9.99 6.88
N GLU A 81 12.32 -10.62 7.21
CA GLU A 81 11.46 -11.24 6.21
C GLU A 81 10.85 -10.20 5.26
N LEU A 82 10.25 -9.13 5.78
CA LEU A 82 9.71 -8.00 5.01
C LEU A 82 10.76 -7.42 4.05
N LEU A 83 11.99 -7.22 4.50
CA LEU A 83 13.07 -6.70 3.66
C LEU A 83 13.36 -7.62 2.46
N GLY A 84 13.23 -8.94 2.60
CA GLY A 84 13.38 -9.88 1.49
C GLY A 84 12.28 -9.73 0.42
N TYR A 85 11.03 -9.54 0.83
CA TYR A 85 9.94 -9.24 -0.12
C TYR A 85 10.13 -7.86 -0.78
N ILE A 86 10.58 -6.85 -0.02
CA ILE A 86 10.88 -5.54 -0.58
C ILE A 86 12.02 -5.62 -1.60
N ASP A 87 13.10 -6.36 -1.32
CA ASP A 87 14.20 -6.59 -2.27
C ASP A 87 13.70 -7.21 -3.57
N ASN A 88 12.85 -8.24 -3.47
CA ASN A 88 12.24 -8.87 -4.63
C ASN A 88 11.31 -7.90 -5.40
N PHE A 89 10.47 -7.16 -4.68
CA PHE A 89 9.56 -6.19 -5.28
C PHE A 89 10.32 -5.07 -6.02
N GLU A 90 11.32 -4.46 -5.38
CA GLU A 90 12.16 -3.43 -5.97
C GLU A 90 12.93 -3.94 -7.19
N ASN A 91 13.32 -5.21 -7.23
CA ASN A 91 13.91 -5.81 -8.42
C ASN A 91 12.91 -5.81 -9.60
N TRP A 92 11.65 -6.19 -9.38
CA TRP A 92 10.62 -6.16 -10.42
C TRP A 92 10.26 -4.75 -10.88
N VAL A 93 10.18 -3.78 -9.95
CA VAL A 93 10.03 -2.35 -10.26
C VAL A 93 11.15 -1.88 -11.19
N ASN A 94 12.39 -2.32 -10.97
CA ASN A 94 13.53 -1.94 -11.80
C ASN A 94 13.55 -2.65 -13.17
N VAL A 95 13.19 -3.93 -13.24
CA VAL A 95 13.19 -4.73 -14.49
C VAL A 95 12.11 -4.23 -15.46
N THR A 96 10.96 -3.83 -14.93
CA THR A 96 9.82 -3.34 -15.74
C THR A 96 9.94 -1.87 -16.13
N ARG A 97 10.96 -1.15 -15.65
CA ARG A 97 11.10 0.31 -15.81
C ARG A 97 11.06 0.79 -17.26
N GLU A 98 11.54 -0.01 -18.21
CA GLU A 98 11.59 0.37 -19.63
C GLU A 98 10.26 0.18 -20.36
N ASP A 99 9.22 -0.34 -19.68
CA ASP A 99 7.89 -0.45 -20.26
C ASP A 99 7.25 0.93 -20.36
N ASP A 100 6.80 1.30 -21.58
CA ASP A 100 6.34 2.65 -21.93
C ASP A 100 5.15 3.16 -21.06
N ASP A 101 4.38 2.24 -20.45
CA ASP A 101 3.22 2.55 -19.59
C ASP A 101 3.48 2.31 -18.08
N ASN A 102 4.74 2.16 -17.67
CA ASN A 102 5.10 1.84 -16.28
C ASN A 102 5.00 3.05 -15.34
N THR A 103 3.79 3.30 -14.83
CA THR A 103 3.56 4.28 -13.75
C THR A 103 4.08 3.82 -12.39
N LEU A 104 4.35 2.53 -12.20
CA LEU A 104 4.81 1.98 -10.93
C LEU A 104 6.21 2.47 -10.58
N PHE A 105 7.16 2.42 -11.52
CA PHE A 105 8.54 2.87 -11.28
C PHE A 105 8.61 4.33 -10.84
N GLU A 106 7.87 5.22 -11.53
CA GLU A 106 7.88 6.66 -11.23
C GLU A 106 7.23 7.00 -9.87
N ASN A 107 6.29 6.16 -9.42
CA ASN A 107 5.51 6.41 -8.21
C ASN A 107 5.91 5.52 -7.03
N TYR A 108 6.89 4.64 -7.18
CA TYR A 108 7.44 3.88 -6.07
C TYR A 108 8.40 4.75 -5.25
N HIS A 109 8.01 5.06 -4.00
CA HIS A 109 8.78 5.92 -3.11
C HIS A 109 8.75 5.42 -1.65
N PHE A 110 8.53 4.12 -1.45
CA PHE A 110 8.59 3.52 -0.13
C PHE A 110 9.98 3.68 0.48
N SER A 111 10.05 4.15 1.73
CA SER A 111 11.31 4.30 2.46
C SER A 111 11.45 3.19 3.49
N ARG A 112 12.52 2.39 3.36
CA ARG A 112 12.86 1.35 4.33
C ARG A 112 13.21 1.91 5.71
N ALA A 113 13.56 3.19 5.79
CA ALA A 113 13.82 3.88 7.05
C ALA A 113 12.54 4.09 7.87
N ASP A 114 11.38 3.95 7.25
CA ASP A 114 10.07 4.12 7.88
C ASP A 114 9.67 2.84 8.65
N ILE A 115 10.43 1.74 8.54
CA ILE A 115 10.12 0.47 9.23
C ILE A 115 10.64 0.49 10.66
N ASP A 116 9.73 0.54 11.62
CA ASP A 116 10.00 0.45 13.06
C ASP A 116 9.15 -0.62 13.80
N GLU A 117 9.41 -0.81 15.09
CA GLU A 117 8.80 -1.87 15.92
C GLU A 117 7.36 -1.55 16.37
N ASN A 118 6.89 -0.32 16.17
CA ASN A 118 5.51 0.08 16.44
C ASN A 118 4.60 -0.16 15.23
N ASP A 119 5.17 -0.56 14.10
CA ASP A 119 4.44 -0.84 12.88
C ASP A 119 3.84 -2.24 12.89
N TYR A 120 2.98 -2.48 11.91
CA TYR A 120 2.29 -3.75 11.78
C TYR A 120 2.48 -4.33 10.40
N LEU A 121 2.55 -5.65 10.35
CA LEU A 121 2.82 -6.39 9.14
C LEU A 121 1.87 -7.56 9.01
N TYR A 122 1.42 -7.78 7.78
CA TYR A 122 0.83 -9.03 7.34
C TYR A 122 1.43 -9.40 5.98
N ILE A 123 1.90 -10.65 5.85
CA ILE A 123 2.42 -11.22 4.62
C ILE A 123 1.58 -12.44 4.31
N SER A 124 1.10 -12.52 3.07
CA SER A 124 0.38 -13.66 2.52
C SER A 124 1.04 -14.04 1.20
N ASP A 125 1.89 -15.05 1.23
CA ASP A 125 2.45 -15.68 0.04
C ASP A 125 1.84 -17.07 -0.18
N ARG A 126 2.22 -17.67 -1.29
CA ARG A 126 1.76 -18.99 -1.72
C ARG A 126 2.90 -20.02 -1.67
N ASP A 127 3.96 -19.78 -0.90
CA ASP A 127 5.15 -20.65 -0.90
C ASP A 127 4.78 -22.12 -0.61
N GLY A 128 5.19 -23.02 -1.50
CA GLY A 128 4.88 -24.44 -1.42
C GLY A 128 3.45 -24.83 -1.79
N GLU A 129 2.56 -23.89 -2.14
CA GLU A 129 1.25 -24.23 -2.69
C GLU A 129 1.40 -24.86 -4.08
N ALA A 130 0.53 -25.83 -4.40
CA ALA A 130 0.55 -26.50 -5.71
C ALA A 130 0.08 -25.57 -6.85
N ILE A 131 0.77 -25.63 -7.99
CA ILE A 131 0.39 -24.96 -9.24
C ILE A 131 0.67 -25.87 -10.45
N GLY A 132 -0.40 -26.32 -11.11
CA GLY A 132 -0.26 -27.30 -12.20
C GLY A 132 0.45 -28.56 -11.71
N GLU A 133 1.62 -28.86 -12.28
CA GLU A 133 2.49 -29.97 -11.87
C GLU A 133 3.64 -29.55 -10.92
N GLY A 134 3.73 -28.27 -10.56
CA GLY A 134 4.76 -27.69 -9.70
C GLY A 134 4.22 -27.13 -8.39
N VAL A 135 5.06 -26.35 -7.72
CA VAL A 135 4.72 -25.56 -6.52
C VAL A 135 5.23 -24.13 -6.68
N TYR A 136 4.52 -23.17 -6.10
CA TYR A 136 5.01 -21.79 -6.00
C TYR A 136 6.25 -21.74 -5.11
N SER A 137 7.24 -20.96 -5.52
CA SER A 137 8.35 -20.52 -4.69
C SER A 137 7.94 -19.28 -3.89
N LYS A 138 8.67 -19.01 -2.79
CA LYS A 138 8.43 -17.90 -1.86
C LYS A 138 8.06 -16.54 -2.47
N TYR A 139 8.66 -16.18 -3.60
CA TYR A 139 8.48 -14.86 -4.22
C TYR A 139 7.68 -14.89 -5.54
N ASP A 140 7.07 -16.01 -5.89
CA ASP A 140 6.33 -16.16 -7.14
C ASP A 140 4.96 -15.47 -7.04
N SER A 141 4.28 -15.55 -5.89
CA SER A 141 2.97 -14.92 -5.70
C SER A 141 2.75 -14.53 -4.24
N TYR A 142 2.63 -13.22 -3.96
CA TYR A 142 2.48 -12.71 -2.61
C TYR A 142 1.75 -11.38 -2.52
N ASN A 143 1.28 -11.09 -1.30
CA ASN A 143 0.79 -9.79 -0.85
C ASN A 143 1.47 -9.42 0.46
N VAL A 144 2.07 -8.23 0.50
CA VAL A 144 2.67 -7.64 1.70
C VAL A 144 1.87 -6.40 2.08
N TYR A 145 1.44 -6.36 3.34
CA TYR A 145 0.67 -5.28 3.93
C TYR A 145 1.47 -4.73 5.10
N PHE A 146 2.15 -3.61 4.89
CA PHE A 146 2.95 -2.93 5.91
C PHE A 146 2.24 -1.65 6.35
N PHE A 147 1.82 -1.59 7.60
CA PHE A 147 1.14 -0.44 8.18
C PHE A 147 2.10 0.37 9.06
N ASP A 148 2.45 1.56 8.58
CA ASP A 148 3.19 2.60 9.29
C ASP A 148 2.25 3.30 10.27
N SER A 149 2.52 3.11 11.56
CA SER A 149 1.70 3.63 12.66
C SER A 149 1.83 5.13 12.84
N GLN A 150 2.96 5.74 12.46
CA GLN A 150 3.29 7.14 12.66
C GLN A 150 2.55 8.01 11.65
N THR A 151 2.45 7.56 10.40
CA THR A 151 1.73 8.26 9.33
C THR A 151 0.31 7.73 9.11
N THR A 152 -0.07 6.64 9.79
CA THR A 152 -1.34 5.93 9.60
C THR A 152 -1.55 5.48 8.16
N THR A 153 -0.48 4.97 7.55
CA THR A 153 -0.41 4.61 6.13
C THR A 153 -0.17 3.12 5.98
N LEU A 154 -1.00 2.47 5.17
CA LEU A 154 -0.74 1.12 4.69
C LEU A 154 -0.04 1.20 3.33
N TYR A 155 1.14 0.60 3.26
CA TYR A 155 1.84 0.28 2.04
C TYR A 155 1.53 -1.16 1.64
N TYR A 156 1.08 -1.34 0.42
CA TYR A 156 0.71 -2.62 -0.17
C TYR A 156 1.66 -2.95 -1.31
N PHE A 157 2.23 -4.15 -1.27
CA PHE A 157 3.11 -4.67 -2.32
C PHE A 157 2.55 -6.01 -2.77
N HIS A 158 2.32 -6.17 -4.06
CA HIS A 158 1.86 -7.40 -4.66
C HIS A 158 2.78 -7.81 -5.79
N ASN A 159 3.10 -9.09 -5.84
CA ASN A 159 3.68 -9.71 -7.01
C ASN A 159 2.96 -11.01 -7.32
N ASN A 160 2.82 -11.25 -8.62
CA ASN A 160 2.43 -12.51 -9.21
C ASN A 160 3.21 -12.65 -10.51
N ILE A 161 4.15 -13.59 -10.58
CA ILE A 161 5.07 -13.82 -11.71
C ILE A 161 5.03 -15.30 -12.11
#